data_AF-A0A438GIE7-F1
#
_entry.id   AF-A0A438GIE7-F1
#
_cell.length_a   1.000
_cell.length_b   1.000
_cell.length_c   1.000
_cell.angle_alpha   90.00
_cell.angle_beta   90.00
_cell.angle_gamma   90.00
#
_symmetry.space_group_name_H-M   'P 1'
#
loop_
_entity.id
_entity.type
_entity.pdbx_description
1 polymer ?
#
loop_
_entity_poly.entity_id
_entity_poly.type
_entity_poly.pdbx_seq_one_letter_code
_entity_poly.pdbx_strand_id
1 'polypeptide(L)'
;MSRERESENEGGERAVLCASDGAKNIGGLEPWNSRWKSNFKVESKTFEIEAEEKKGKMQVIIVERKRGVSSWIKMGPDSLGLFVEGLALCIKDTRTGKWVRNWRERGRYSLLRDENKGGCFIRLGVEDLEKKRFNIFIPKGK
;
A
#
# COMPACT_ATOMS: atom_id res chain seq x y z
N MET A 1 45.01 27.55 -39.73
CA MET A 1 45.61 27.80 -38.40
C MET A 1 44.47 28.01 -37.40
N SER A 2 44.32 27.07 -36.45
CA SER A 2 43.79 27.21 -35.06
C SER A 2 42.37 27.79 -34.89
N ARG A 3 41.45 27.31 -34.03
CA ARG A 3 41.57 26.58 -32.74
C ARG A 3 40.16 26.10 -32.31
N GLU A 4 40.10 25.05 -31.51
CA GLU A 4 38.91 24.39 -30.91
C GLU A 4 38.21 25.22 -29.82
N ARG A 5 36.92 24.91 -29.53
CA ARG A 5 36.40 24.51 -28.19
C ARG A 5 34.87 24.25 -28.17
N GLU A 6 34.49 23.18 -27.49
CA GLU A 6 33.12 22.77 -27.09
C GLU A 6 32.50 23.68 -26.01
N SER A 7 31.15 23.71 -25.92
CA SER A 7 30.43 23.84 -24.64
C SER A 7 28.94 23.51 -24.83
N GLU A 8 28.46 22.50 -24.11
CA GLU A 8 27.03 22.19 -23.89
C GLU A 8 26.42 23.17 -22.86
N ASN A 9 25.11 23.42 -22.93
CA ASN A 9 24.28 23.61 -21.74
C ASN A 9 22.79 23.40 -22.06
N GLU A 10 22.18 22.39 -21.44
CA GLU A 10 20.73 22.20 -21.34
C GLU A 10 20.14 23.19 -20.33
N GLY A 11 18.98 23.77 -20.61
CA GLY A 11 18.37 24.70 -19.67
C GLY A 11 17.01 25.23 -20.08
N GLY A 12 15.97 24.42 -19.84
CA GLY A 12 14.70 24.90 -19.30
C GLY A 12 13.67 25.47 -20.28
N GLU A 13 12.41 25.04 -20.03
CA GLU A 13 11.21 25.89 -19.95
C GLU A 13 10.00 25.34 -20.75
N ARG A 14 9.08 24.69 -19.99
CA ARG A 14 7.60 24.83 -19.99
C ARG A 14 7.01 23.56 -19.40
N ALA A 15 6.70 23.49 -18.10
CA ALA A 15 5.49 24.08 -17.50
C ALA A 15 4.24 23.79 -18.35
N VAL A 16 3.26 23.04 -17.82
CA VAL A 16 1.86 23.46 -17.53
C VAL A 16 1.04 22.16 -17.61
N LEU A 17 0.14 21.70 -16.73
CA LEU A 17 -0.55 22.11 -15.50
C LEU A 17 -1.16 20.77 -14.95
N CYS A 18 -1.70 20.58 -13.75
CA CYS A 18 -2.54 21.48 -12.96
C CYS A 18 -2.65 20.95 -11.52
N ALA A 19 -2.70 21.89 -10.58
CA ALA A 19 -2.81 21.67 -9.15
C ALA A 19 -4.19 21.16 -8.71
N SER A 20 -4.22 20.42 -7.60
CA SER A 20 -5.32 20.50 -6.62
C SER A 20 -4.73 20.30 -5.22
N ASP A 21 -4.89 21.33 -4.41
CA ASP A 21 -4.38 21.47 -3.04
C ASP A 21 -4.89 20.38 -2.10
N GLY A 22 -3.98 19.76 -1.33
CA GLY A 22 -4.41 18.94 -0.19
C GLY A 22 -3.48 17.87 0.36
N ALA A 23 -2.20 17.78 -0.05
CA ALA A 23 -1.26 16.81 0.55
C ALA A 23 0.01 17.50 1.04
N LYS A 24 -0.06 18.10 2.23
CA LYS A 24 1.14 18.53 2.95
C LYS A 24 1.89 17.26 3.41
N ASN A 25 3.14 17.16 2.96
CA ASN A 25 4.17 16.15 3.24
C ASN A 25 4.18 14.88 2.38
N ILE A 26 4.42 15.06 1.08
CA ILE A 26 5.24 14.12 0.30
C ILE A 26 6.52 14.86 -0.17
N GLY A 27 7.04 15.76 0.67
CA GLY A 27 8.28 16.48 0.44
C GLY A 27 9.41 15.76 1.17
N GLY A 28 10.18 14.95 0.45
CA GLY A 28 11.32 14.23 1.00
C GLY A 28 11.40 12.78 0.54
N LEU A 29 11.25 12.51 -0.76
CA LEU A 29 11.69 11.23 -1.31
C LEU A 29 12.96 11.50 -2.11
N GLU A 30 14.07 11.11 -1.50
CA GLU A 30 15.30 10.76 -2.23
C GLU A 30 14.97 9.76 -3.36
N PRO A 31 15.83 9.64 -4.40
CA PRO A 31 15.63 8.68 -5.48
C PRO A 31 15.27 7.31 -4.92
N TRP A 32 14.13 6.77 -5.34
CA TRP A 32 13.63 5.46 -4.90
C TRP A 32 14.66 4.39 -5.30
N ASN A 33 15.58 4.09 -4.41
CA ASN A 33 16.27 2.81 -4.39
C ASN A 33 15.13 1.77 -4.42
N SER A 34 15.18 0.82 -5.36
CA SER A 34 14.12 -0.07 -5.85
C SER A 34 13.29 -0.88 -4.82
N ARG A 35 13.51 -0.66 -3.52
CA ARG A 35 12.89 -1.37 -2.40
C ARG A 35 12.55 -0.41 -1.26
N TRP A 36 11.28 -0.42 -0.85
CA TRP A 36 10.79 0.26 0.34
C TRP A 36 10.29 -0.74 1.36
N LYS A 37 10.56 -0.47 2.64
CA LYS A 37 10.15 -1.32 3.75
C LYS A 37 9.70 -0.48 4.93
N SER A 38 8.62 -0.90 5.56
CA SER A 38 8.11 -0.32 6.80
C SER A 38 7.63 -1.42 7.75
N ASN A 39 7.63 -1.13 9.04
CA ASN A 39 7.06 -2.01 10.05
C ASN A 39 6.32 -1.20 11.10
N PHE A 40 5.27 -1.78 11.65
CA PHE A 40 4.50 -1.18 12.74
C PHE A 40 3.88 -2.27 13.60
N LYS A 41 3.53 -1.90 14.83
CA LYS A 41 2.91 -2.80 15.80
C LYS A 41 1.51 -2.32 16.14
N VAL A 42 0.56 -3.24 16.17
CA VAL A 42 -0.80 -2.98 16.67
C VAL A 42 -1.14 -4.07 17.67
N GLU A 43 -1.35 -3.68 18.93
CA GLU A 43 -1.57 -4.59 20.05
C GLU A 43 -0.47 -5.69 20.13
N SER A 44 -0.86 -6.96 19.98
CA SER A 44 0.00 -8.14 20.04
C SER A 44 0.52 -8.60 18.67
N LYS A 45 0.26 -7.82 17.61
CA LYS A 45 0.64 -8.14 16.23
C LYS A 45 1.69 -7.16 15.72
N THR A 46 2.62 -7.67 14.93
CA THR A 46 3.57 -6.86 14.14
C THR A 46 3.24 -7.01 12.67
N PHE A 47 3.31 -5.91 11.94
CA PHE A 47 3.09 -5.86 10.51
C PHE A 47 4.37 -5.36 9.83
N GLU A 48 4.78 -6.05 8.77
CA GLU A 48 5.85 -5.62 7.88
C GLU A 48 5.26 -5.40 6.50
N ILE A 49 5.54 -4.24 5.90
CA ILE A 49 5.15 -3.93 4.53
C ILE A 49 6.43 -3.75 3.73
N GLU A 50 6.51 -4.42 2.60
CA GLU A 50 7.62 -4.34 1.68
C GLU A 50 7.09 -4.10 0.27
N ALA A 51 7.60 -3.08 -0.41
CA ALA A 51 7.36 -2.79 -1.82
C ALA A 51 8.67 -2.91 -2.58
N GLU A 52 8.71 -3.76 -3.59
CA GLU A 52 9.91 -4.07 -4.36
C GLU A 52 9.56 -4.25 -5.84
N GLU A 53 10.44 -3.79 -6.73
CA GLU A 53 10.34 -4.10 -8.14
C GLU A 53 11.02 -5.44 -8.46
N LYS A 54 10.25 -6.42 -8.97
CA LYS A 54 10.79 -7.71 -9.44
C LYS A 54 10.49 -7.91 -10.90
N LYS A 55 11.54 -8.05 -11.72
CA LYS A 55 11.44 -8.30 -13.17
C LYS A 55 10.58 -7.25 -13.89
N GLY A 56 10.80 -5.96 -13.60
CA GLY A 56 10.02 -4.87 -14.22
C GLY A 56 8.61 -4.68 -13.65
N LYS A 57 8.28 -5.33 -12.52
CA LYS A 57 6.94 -5.30 -11.92
C LYS A 57 7.02 -4.99 -10.43
N MET A 58 6.44 -3.86 -10.03
CA MET A 58 6.23 -3.52 -8.63
C MET A 58 5.32 -4.55 -7.96
N GLN A 59 5.71 -5.01 -6.77
CA GLN A 59 4.96 -5.94 -5.95
C GLN A 59 5.03 -5.50 -4.50
N VAL A 60 3.92 -5.68 -3.79
CA VAL A 60 3.81 -5.33 -2.37
C VAL A 60 3.49 -6.59 -1.58
N ILE A 61 4.21 -6.80 -0.48
CA ILE A 61 3.99 -7.88 0.47
C ILE A 61 3.68 -7.28 1.82
N ILE A 62 2.56 -7.70 2.41
CA ILE A 62 2.19 -7.39 3.79
C ILE A 62 2.34 -8.69 4.59
N VAL A 63 3.12 -8.65 5.66
CA VAL A 63 3.32 -9.77 6.57
C VAL A 63 2.75 -9.40 7.93
N GLU A 64 1.89 -10.25 8.48
CA GLU A 64 1.36 -10.18 9.84
C GLU A 64 2.03 -11.26 10.71
N ARG A 65 2.55 -10.88 11.88
CA ARG A 65 3.14 -11.81 12.86
C ARG A 65 2.41 -11.75 14.20
N LYS A 66 2.12 -12.92 14.78
CA LYS A 66 1.56 -13.06 16.14
C LYS A 66 1.95 -14.40 16.75
N ARG A 67 2.52 -14.38 17.97
CA ARG A 67 2.82 -15.60 18.77
C ARG A 67 3.55 -16.71 17.98
N GLY A 68 4.57 -16.33 17.22
CA GLY A 68 5.35 -17.29 16.41
C GLY A 68 4.70 -17.73 15.09
N VAL A 69 3.47 -17.28 14.79
CA VAL A 69 2.80 -17.54 13.51
C VAL A 69 2.91 -16.32 12.60
N SER A 70 3.14 -16.55 11.31
CA SER A 70 3.14 -15.53 10.27
C SER A 70 2.04 -15.79 9.24
N SER A 71 1.37 -14.74 8.80
CA SER A 71 0.46 -14.73 7.64
C SER A 71 0.91 -13.64 6.70
N TRP A 72 0.72 -13.79 5.39
CA TRP A 72 1.15 -12.79 4.43
C TRP A 72 0.21 -12.73 3.23
N ILE A 73 0.16 -11.55 2.62
CA ILE A 73 -0.57 -11.27 1.40
C ILE A 73 0.37 -10.55 0.46
N LYS A 74 0.33 -10.94 -0.81
CA LYS A 74 1.03 -10.28 -1.90
C LYS A 74 0.01 -9.66 -2.84
N MET A 75 0.27 -8.43 -3.29
CA MET A 75 -0.58 -7.71 -4.22
C MET A 75 0.23 -6.90 -5.23
N GLY A 76 -0.41 -6.53 -6.33
CA GLY A 76 0.17 -5.62 -7.31
C GLY A 76 -0.11 -4.15 -6.98
N PRO A 77 0.40 -3.22 -7.80
CA PRO A 77 0.27 -1.79 -7.57
C PRO A 77 -1.18 -1.32 -7.61
N ASP A 78 -2.02 -1.89 -8.48
CA ASP A 78 -3.43 -1.51 -8.61
C ASP A 78 -4.22 -1.88 -7.34
N SER A 79 -4.00 -3.08 -6.81
CA SER A 79 -4.60 -3.50 -5.53
C SER A 79 -4.08 -2.70 -4.35
N LEU A 80 -2.81 -2.28 -4.36
CA LEU A 80 -2.29 -1.41 -3.30
C LEU A 80 -3.07 -0.08 -3.27
N GLY A 81 -3.29 0.54 -4.43
CA GLY A 81 -4.08 1.78 -4.53
C GLY A 81 -5.49 1.59 -3.97
N LEU A 82 -6.18 0.54 -4.41
CA LEU A 82 -7.54 0.21 -3.96
C LEU A 82 -7.59 -0.14 -2.46
N PHE A 83 -6.55 -0.77 -1.93
CA PHE A 83 -6.43 -1.08 -0.51
C PHE A 83 -6.30 0.19 0.34
N VAL A 84 -5.39 1.11 -0.03
CA VAL A 84 -5.19 2.38 0.70
C VAL A 84 -6.43 3.26 0.62
N GLU A 85 -7.03 3.39 -0.56
CA GLU A 85 -8.29 4.11 -0.74
C GLU A 85 -9.41 3.46 0.10
N GLY A 86 -9.51 2.13 0.08
CA GLY A 86 -10.47 1.38 0.87
C GLY A 86 -10.31 1.59 2.38
N LEU A 87 -9.08 1.62 2.89
CA LEU A 87 -8.79 1.94 4.28
C LEU A 87 -9.23 3.36 4.64
N ALA A 88 -8.93 4.34 3.79
CA ALA A 88 -9.32 5.73 4.03
C ALA A 88 -10.86 5.88 4.08
N LEU A 89 -11.59 5.23 3.17
CA LEU A 89 -13.06 5.20 3.19
C LEU A 89 -13.59 4.49 4.43
N CYS A 90 -13.01 3.35 4.81
CA CYS A 90 -13.39 2.57 5.98
C CYS A 90 -13.21 3.36 7.30
N ILE A 91 -12.15 4.16 7.40
CA ILE A 91 -11.88 4.99 8.59
C ILE A 91 -12.85 6.17 8.68
N LYS A 92 -13.22 6.76 7.53
CA LYS A 92 -14.16 7.89 7.45
C LYS A 92 -15.62 7.45 7.62
N ASP A 93 -15.95 6.20 7.33
CA ASP A 93 -17.32 5.67 7.48
C ASP A 93 -17.70 5.62 8.96
N THR A 94 -18.62 6.49 9.36
CA THR A 94 -19.15 6.63 10.73
C THR A 94 -20.32 5.69 11.03
N ARG A 95 -20.84 5.01 10.00
CA ARG A 95 -21.93 4.04 10.16
C ARG A 95 -21.43 2.85 10.98
N THR A 96 -22.28 2.37 11.87
CA THR A 96 -21.99 1.19 12.70
C THR A 96 -22.20 -0.12 11.91
N GLY A 97 -21.54 -1.19 12.36
CA GLY A 97 -21.68 -2.51 11.77
C GLY A 97 -20.75 -2.79 10.60
N LYS A 98 -21.10 -3.84 9.85
CA LYS A 98 -20.24 -4.45 8.83
C LYS A 98 -20.07 -3.55 7.61
N TRP A 99 -18.83 -3.31 7.21
CA TRP A 99 -18.47 -2.61 5.98
C TRP A 99 -17.60 -3.52 5.11
N VAL A 100 -17.84 -3.55 3.79
CA VAL A 100 -17.10 -4.41 2.86
C VAL A 100 -16.83 -3.68 1.55
N ARG A 101 -15.60 -3.79 1.06
CA ARG A 101 -15.20 -3.44 -0.31
C ARG A 101 -14.52 -4.63 -0.96
N ASN A 102 -14.84 -4.90 -2.23
CA ASN A 102 -14.26 -5.99 -2.99
C ASN A 102 -13.63 -5.46 -4.29
N TRP A 103 -12.54 -6.09 -4.73
CA TRP A 103 -11.90 -5.81 -6.02
C TRP A 103 -11.14 -7.03 -6.54
N ARG A 104 -10.53 -6.92 -7.73
CA ARG A 104 -9.79 -8.01 -8.37
C ARG A 104 -8.49 -7.54 -9.02
N GLU A 105 -7.42 -8.29 -8.80
CA GLU A 105 -6.14 -8.19 -9.51
C GLU A 105 -5.40 -9.52 -9.40
N ARG A 106 -5.45 -10.37 -10.44
CA ARG A 106 -4.89 -11.75 -10.38
C ARG A 106 -5.36 -12.55 -9.15
N GLY A 107 -6.61 -12.33 -8.73
CA GLY A 107 -7.22 -12.87 -7.52
C GLY A 107 -8.44 -12.02 -7.11
N ARG A 108 -9.15 -12.44 -6.06
CA ARG A 108 -10.26 -11.67 -5.47
C ARG A 108 -9.82 -11.12 -4.11
N TYR A 109 -9.96 -9.81 -3.94
CA TYR A 109 -9.61 -9.13 -2.70
C TYR A 109 -10.88 -8.63 -2.01
N SER A 110 -10.85 -8.65 -0.68
CA SER A 110 -11.90 -8.07 0.15
C SER A 110 -11.28 -7.30 1.31
N LEU A 111 -11.72 -6.06 1.51
CA LEU A 111 -11.46 -5.30 2.72
C LEU A 111 -12.76 -5.25 3.53
N LEU A 112 -12.71 -5.75 4.76
CA LEU A 112 -13.88 -5.89 5.62
C LEU A 112 -13.60 -5.23 6.96
N ARG A 113 -14.50 -4.36 7.43
CA ARG A 113 -14.57 -3.90 8.81
C ARG A 113 -15.69 -4.65 9.50
N ASP A 114 -15.40 -5.23 10.66
CA ASP A 114 -16.38 -5.95 11.46
C ASP A 114 -16.01 -5.86 12.94
N GLU A 115 -16.89 -6.34 13.80
CA GLU A 115 -16.74 -6.28 15.24
C GLU A 115 -16.86 -7.67 15.85
N ASN A 116 -16.01 -7.97 16.83
CA ASN A 116 -16.10 -9.19 17.64
C ASN A 116 -16.00 -8.84 19.13
N LYS A 117 -15.98 -9.86 20.01
CA LYS A 117 -15.87 -9.65 21.46
C LYS A 117 -14.61 -8.87 21.89
N GLY A 118 -13.57 -8.85 21.06
CA GLY A 118 -12.35 -8.08 21.26
C GLY A 118 -12.34 -6.69 20.61
N GLY A 119 -13.46 -6.26 20.01
CA GLY A 119 -13.63 -4.94 19.40
C GLY A 119 -13.64 -4.95 17.87
N CYS A 120 -13.51 -3.74 17.30
CA CYS A 120 -13.53 -3.51 15.87
C CYS A 120 -12.19 -3.92 15.22
N PHE A 121 -12.27 -4.58 14.07
CA PHE A 121 -11.10 -4.99 13.29
C PHE A 121 -11.34 -4.78 11.79
N ILE A 122 -10.24 -4.66 11.07
CA ILE A 122 -10.19 -4.67 9.62
C ILE A 122 -9.55 -5.98 9.16
N ARG A 123 -10.19 -6.69 8.23
CA ARG A 123 -9.66 -7.87 7.55
C ARG A 123 -9.35 -7.52 6.11
N LEU A 124 -8.10 -7.75 5.70
CA LEU A 124 -7.72 -7.84 4.29
C LEU A 124 -7.70 -9.32 3.91
N GLY A 125 -8.56 -9.72 2.98
CA GLY A 125 -8.66 -11.09 2.49
C GLY A 125 -8.30 -11.18 1.01
N VAL A 126 -7.62 -12.25 0.63
CA VAL A 126 -7.32 -12.61 -0.76
C VAL A 126 -7.76 -14.04 -1.02
N GLU A 127 -8.43 -14.24 -2.13
CA GLU A 127 -8.64 -15.54 -2.73
C GLU A 127 -7.88 -15.61 -4.06
N ASP A 128 -6.93 -16.54 -4.16
CA ASP A 128 -6.14 -16.71 -5.38
C ASP A 128 -6.92 -17.48 -6.47
N LEU A 129 -6.27 -17.68 -7.62
CA LEU A 129 -6.87 -18.39 -8.75
C LEU A 129 -7.12 -19.88 -8.46
N GLU A 130 -6.44 -20.46 -7.46
CA GLU A 130 -6.63 -21.83 -6.97
C GLU A 130 -7.71 -21.92 -5.89
N LYS A 131 -8.42 -20.81 -5.60
CA LYS A 131 -9.42 -20.66 -4.54
C LYS A 131 -8.84 -20.81 -3.12
N LYS A 132 -7.53 -20.70 -2.93
CA LYS A 132 -6.92 -20.63 -1.60
C LYS A 132 -7.15 -19.25 -1.01
N ARG A 133 -7.39 -19.20 0.31
CA ARG A 133 -7.73 -17.97 1.02
C ARG A 133 -6.64 -17.58 2.00
N PHE A 134 -6.21 -16.33 1.91
CA PHE A 134 -5.25 -15.71 2.79
C PHE A 134 -5.90 -14.50 3.47
N ASN A 135 -5.61 -14.30 4.75
CA ASN A 135 -6.20 -13.21 5.50
C ASN A 135 -5.15 -12.55 6.39
N ILE A 136 -5.25 -11.24 6.50
CA ILE A 136 -4.56 -10.42 7.48
C ILE A 136 -5.61 -9.66 8.29
N PHE A 137 -5.42 -9.59 9.61
CA PHE A 137 -6.32 -8.94 10.55
C PHE A 137 -5.62 -7.80 11.28
N ILE A 138 -6.09 -6.57 11.03
CA ILE A 138 -5.62 -5.34 11.64
C ILE A 138 -6.62 -4.93 12.73
N PRO A 139 -6.28 -5.08 14.01
CA PRO A 139 -7.10 -4.53 15.09
C PRO A 139 -7.17 -3.01 14.97
N LYS A 140 -8.27 -2.38 15.42
CA LYS A 140 -8.35 -0.92 15.45
C LYS A 140 -7.36 -0.28 16.45
N GLY A 141 -6.85 -1.08 17.40
CA GLY A 141 -6.08 -0.58 18.54
C GLY A 141 -7.00 -0.07 19.66
N LYS A 142 -6.39 0.26 20.80
CA LYS A 142 -7.05 0.94 21.92
C LYS A 142 -6.99 2.45 21.74
#